data_AF-A0A916A5L3-F1
#
_entry.id   AF-A0A916A5L3-F1
#
_cell.length_a   1.000
_cell.length_b   1.000
_cell.length_c   1.000
_cell.angle_alpha   90.00
_cell.angle_beta   90.00
_cell.angle_gamma   90.00
#
_symmetry.space_group_name_H-M   'P 1'
#
loop_
_entity.id
_entity.type
_entity.pdbx_description
1 polymer ?
#
loop_
_entity_poly.entity_id
_entity_poly.type
_entity_poly.pdbx_seq_one_letter_code
_entity_poly.pdbx_strand_id
1 'polypeptide(L)'
;MKTRQTGFTLIELVMVIVIIGVLAAVAVPKFLDMSGDAKLAAAQGVAGALSSAGAVNYAARKANAGAGAAVANCSDAAALLQAGALPTNYSITPAAVAANATKTDCVVFEPSNAASAAFTAIGIN
;
A
#
# COMPACT_ATOMS: atom_id res chain seq x y z
N MET A 1 -51.86 37.34 1.74
CA MET A 1 -51.70 36.05 1.01
C MET A 1 -51.23 34.99 1.99
N LYS A 2 -51.97 33.89 2.15
CA LYS A 2 -51.58 32.77 3.03
C LYS A 2 -50.73 31.81 2.20
N THR A 3 -49.44 31.69 2.50
CA THR A 3 -48.54 30.72 1.87
C THR A 3 -48.95 29.31 2.30
N ARG A 4 -49.32 28.45 1.35
CA ARG A 4 -49.57 27.02 1.64
C ARG A 4 -48.23 26.36 1.93
N GLN A 5 -48.03 25.86 3.14
CA GLN A 5 -46.94 24.93 3.40
C GLN A 5 -47.23 23.63 2.64
N THR A 6 -46.45 23.37 1.60
CA THR A 6 -46.37 22.08 0.93
C THR A 6 -45.50 21.16 1.79
N GLY A 7 -46.14 20.33 2.61
CA GLY A 7 -45.44 19.26 3.33
C GLY A 7 -44.99 18.16 2.37
N PHE A 8 -43.89 17.48 2.70
CA PHE A 8 -43.41 16.30 1.98
C PHE A 8 -44.39 15.14 2.19
N THR A 9 -44.68 14.36 1.15
CA THR A 9 -45.58 13.23 1.28
C THR A 9 -44.87 12.02 1.91
N LEU A 10 -45.59 11.22 2.70
CA LEU A 10 -45.01 9.98 3.26
C LEU A 10 -44.55 9.02 2.16
N ILE A 11 -45.24 8.99 1.02
CA ILE A 11 -44.88 8.15 -0.11
C ILE A 11 -43.57 8.61 -0.79
N GLU A 12 -43.31 9.91 -0.89
CA GLU A 12 -42.01 10.40 -1.37
C GLU A 12 -40.87 9.98 -0.43
N LEU A 13 -41.09 10.02 0.88
CA LEU A 13 -40.03 9.61 1.80
C LEU A 13 -39.76 8.11 1.72
N VAL A 14 -40.81 7.29 1.60
CA VAL A 14 -40.70 5.85 1.43
C VAL A 14 -40.04 5.48 0.09
N MET A 15 -40.40 6.15 -1.02
CA MET A 15 -39.79 5.82 -2.31
C MET A 15 -38.28 6.15 -2.33
N VAL A 16 -37.86 7.23 -1.66
CA VAL A 16 -36.44 7.62 -1.59
C VAL A 16 -35.61 6.59 -0.84
N ILE A 17 -36.07 6.12 0.32
CA ILE A 17 -35.34 5.08 1.08
C ILE A 17 -35.27 3.75 0.31
N VAL A 18 -36.31 3.42 -0.48
CA VAL A 18 -36.30 2.23 -1.34
C VAL A 18 -35.25 2.37 -2.44
N ILE A 19 -35.19 3.52 -3.12
CA ILE A 19 -34.19 3.77 -4.17
C ILE A 19 -32.77 3.72 -3.59
N ILE A 20 -32.52 4.40 -2.46
CA ILE A 20 -31.20 4.38 -1.80
C ILE A 20 -30.86 2.97 -1.32
N GLY A 21 -31.85 2.19 -0.83
CA GLY A 21 -31.65 0.80 -0.42
C GLY A 21 -31.18 -0.10 -1.56
N VAL A 22 -31.79 0.01 -2.75
CA VAL A 22 -31.37 -0.76 -3.93
C VAL A 22 -29.98 -0.34 -4.41
N LEU A 23 -29.70 0.96 -4.47
CA LEU A 23 -28.38 1.47 -4.87
C LEU A 23 -27.29 1.06 -3.88
N ALA A 24 -27.56 1.11 -2.58
CA ALA A 24 -26.61 0.69 -1.54
C ALA A 24 -26.31 -0.81 -1.62
N ALA A 25 -27.32 -1.65 -1.87
CA ALA A 25 -27.16 -3.09 -1.99
C ALA A 25 -26.17 -3.50 -3.09
N VAL A 26 -26.12 -2.75 -4.20
CA VAL A 26 -25.17 -3.01 -5.31
C VAL A 26 -23.85 -2.27 -5.18
N ALA A 27 -23.85 -1.05 -4.62
CA ALA A 27 -22.67 -0.19 -4.56
C ALA A 27 -21.70 -0.57 -3.43
N VAL A 28 -22.22 -0.95 -2.26
CA VAL A 28 -21.41 -1.31 -1.09
C VAL A 28 -20.44 -2.46 -1.36
N PRO A 29 -20.86 -3.63 -1.90
CA PRO A 29 -19.91 -4.72 -2.15
C PRO A 29 -18.81 -4.31 -3.14
N LYS A 30 -19.18 -3.60 -4.22
CA LYS A 30 -18.22 -3.09 -5.21
C LYS A 30 -17.21 -2.11 -4.61
N PHE A 31 -17.66 -1.24 -3.72
CA PHE A 31 -16.77 -0.29 -3.05
C PHE A 31 -15.77 -0.98 -2.13
N LEU A 32 -16.18 -2.04 -1.42
CA LEU A 32 -15.29 -2.83 -0.57
C LEU A 32 -14.22 -3.56 -1.38
N ASP A 33 -14.59 -4.18 -2.50
CA ASP A 33 -13.65 -4.85 -3.41
C ASP A 33 -12.62 -3.85 -3.96
N MET A 34 -13.07 -2.71 -4.51
CA MET A 34 -12.19 -1.67 -5.04
C MET A 34 -11.25 -1.09 -3.98
N SER A 35 -11.73 -0.94 -2.75
CA SER A 35 -10.90 -0.48 -1.63
C SER A 35 -9.81 -1.49 -1.29
N GLY A 36 -10.10 -2.79 -1.40
CA GLY A 36 -9.12 -3.87 -1.24
C GLY A 36 -8.05 -3.83 -2.32
N ASP A 37 -8.48 -3.76 -3.58
CA ASP A 37 -7.57 -3.70 -4.74
C ASP A 37 -6.68 -2.46 -4.71
N ALA A 38 -7.21 -1.29 -4.34
CA ALA A 38 -6.44 -0.06 -4.23
C ALA A 38 -5.30 -0.18 -3.19
N LYS A 39 -5.57 -0.83 -2.05
CA LYS A 39 -4.56 -1.07 -1.01
C LYS A 39 -3.50 -2.08 -1.46
N LEU A 40 -3.91 -3.15 -2.14
CA LEU A 40 -2.97 -4.11 -2.73
C LEU A 40 -2.07 -3.43 -3.77
N ALA A 41 -2.63 -2.60 -4.65
CA ALA A 41 -1.87 -1.82 -5.62
C ALA A 41 -0.89 -0.85 -4.94
N ALA A 42 -1.30 -0.21 -3.84
CA ALA A 42 -0.41 0.64 -3.05
C ALA A 42 0.76 -0.17 -2.44
N ALA A 43 0.49 -1.34 -1.86
CA ALA A 43 1.54 -2.24 -1.34
C ALA A 43 2.51 -2.68 -2.44
N GLN A 44 1.99 -3.02 -3.63
CA GLN A 44 2.81 -3.33 -4.81
C GLN A 44 3.67 -2.14 -5.25
N GLY A 45 3.12 -0.92 -5.19
CA GLY A 45 3.88 0.31 -5.46
C GLY A 45 5.06 0.49 -4.50
N VAL A 46 4.84 0.25 -3.20
CA VAL A 46 5.91 0.28 -2.19
C VAL A 46 6.95 -0.81 -2.46
N ALA A 47 6.52 -2.03 -2.74
CA ALA A 47 7.42 -3.14 -3.07
C ALA A 47 8.26 -2.88 -4.33
N GLY A 48 7.67 -2.28 -5.36
CA GLY A 48 8.37 -1.85 -6.57
C GLY A 48 9.43 -0.78 -6.27
N ALA A 49 9.08 0.20 -5.44
CA ALA A 49 10.02 1.23 -5.00
C ALA A 49 11.20 0.65 -4.21
N LEU A 50 10.94 -0.30 -3.30
CA LEU A 50 11.97 -0.99 -2.53
C LEU A 50 12.92 -1.80 -3.43
N SER A 51 12.38 -2.53 -4.41
CA SER A 51 13.20 -3.31 -5.35
C SER A 51 14.07 -2.41 -6.23
N SER A 52 13.51 -1.30 -6.70
CA SER A 52 14.23 -0.31 -7.51
C SER A 52 15.34 0.37 -6.69
N ALA A 53 15.02 0.84 -5.49
CA ALA A 53 15.97 1.44 -4.57
C ALA A 53 17.09 0.46 -4.18
N GLY A 54 16.75 -0.82 -3.95
CA GLY A 54 17.72 -1.89 -3.70
C GLY A 54 18.71 -2.09 -4.85
N ALA A 55 18.23 -2.08 -6.10
CA ALA A 55 19.08 -2.20 -7.29
C ALA A 55 20.03 -1.00 -7.46
N VAL A 56 19.52 0.22 -7.27
CA VAL A 56 20.34 1.44 -7.35
C VAL A 56 21.37 1.49 -6.21
N ASN A 57 20.95 1.17 -4.98
CA ASN A 57 21.84 1.11 -3.82
C ASN A 57 22.96 0.09 -4.05
N TYR A 58 22.62 -1.12 -4.50
CA TYR A 58 23.60 -2.16 -4.80
C TYR A 58 24.63 -1.68 -5.84
N ALA A 59 24.18 -1.05 -6.94
CA ALA A 59 25.09 -0.55 -7.97
C ALA A 59 26.00 0.57 -7.45
N ALA A 60 25.47 1.52 -6.69
CA ALA A 60 26.24 2.61 -6.09
C ALA A 60 27.29 2.06 -5.10
N ARG A 61 26.88 1.13 -4.23
CA ARG A 61 27.76 0.58 -3.20
C ARG A 61 28.81 -0.38 -3.73
N LYS A 62 28.52 -1.10 -4.82
CA LYS A 62 29.50 -1.88 -5.57
C LYS A 62 30.59 -1.01 -6.18
N ALA A 63 30.26 0.21 -6.62
CA ALA A 63 31.24 1.15 -7.15
C ALA A 63 32.04 1.84 -6.04
N ASN A 64 31.41 2.16 -4.91
CA ASN A 64 32.05 2.75 -3.75
C ASN A 64 31.28 2.34 -2.47
N ALA A 65 31.95 1.66 -1.54
CA ALA A 65 31.32 1.18 -0.30
C ALA A 65 30.66 2.29 0.56
N GLY A 66 31.11 3.54 0.41
CA GLY A 66 30.50 4.72 1.07
C GLY A 66 29.33 5.35 0.31
N ALA A 67 29.04 4.92 -0.92
CA ALA A 67 27.93 5.40 -1.72
C ALA A 67 26.72 4.47 -1.55
N GLY A 68 25.88 4.75 -0.56
CA GLY A 68 24.68 3.96 -0.24
C GLY A 68 24.71 3.35 1.16
N ALA A 69 23.81 2.40 1.42
CA ALA A 69 23.64 1.76 2.72
C ALA A 69 23.84 0.24 2.68
N ALA A 70 24.26 -0.32 3.81
CA ALA A 70 24.34 -1.76 3.98
C ALA A 70 22.97 -2.40 4.06
N VAL A 71 22.87 -3.57 3.44
CA VAL A 71 21.66 -4.39 3.42
C VAL A 71 22.09 -5.79 3.84
N ALA A 72 21.81 -6.12 5.09
CA ALA A 72 22.01 -7.44 5.68
C ALA A 72 20.67 -8.06 6.14
N ASN A 73 19.61 -7.26 6.20
CA ASN A 73 18.24 -7.67 6.49
C ASN A 73 17.25 -7.00 5.54
N CYS A 74 16.13 -7.66 5.27
CA CYS A 74 15.01 -7.08 4.53
C CYS A 74 14.55 -5.74 5.12
N SER A 75 14.61 -5.56 6.45
CA SER A 75 14.22 -4.29 7.10
C SER A 75 15.14 -3.11 6.74
N ASP A 76 16.39 -3.37 6.35
CA ASP A 76 17.34 -2.32 5.96
C ASP A 76 16.90 -1.64 4.65
N ALA A 77 16.11 -2.34 3.83
CA ALA A 77 15.59 -1.81 2.58
C ALA A 77 14.70 -0.56 2.78
N ALA A 78 14.11 -0.38 3.97
CA ALA A 78 13.32 0.81 4.30
C ALA A 78 14.14 2.11 4.19
N ALA A 79 15.43 2.06 4.57
CA ALA A 79 16.33 3.20 4.52
C ALA A 79 16.76 3.57 3.09
N LEU A 80 16.51 2.71 2.10
CA LEU A 80 16.88 2.93 0.70
C LEU A 80 15.86 3.81 -0.04
N LEU A 81 14.64 3.94 0.50
CA LEU A 81 13.65 4.84 -0.05
C LEU A 81 14.11 6.29 0.12
N GLN A 82 13.71 7.18 -0.79
CA GLN A 82 14.16 8.58 -0.79
C GLN A 82 13.81 9.34 0.50
N ALA A 83 12.73 8.94 1.18
CA ALA A 83 12.32 9.48 2.48
C ALA A 83 13.11 8.90 3.68
N GLY A 84 13.97 7.90 3.45
CA GLY A 84 14.71 7.17 4.47
C GLY A 84 13.85 6.27 5.36
N ALA A 85 12.56 6.10 5.03
CA ALA A 85 11.60 5.30 5.78
C ALA A 85 10.49 4.78 4.88
N LEU A 86 9.78 3.76 5.36
CA LEU A 86 8.54 3.28 4.74
C LEU A 86 7.41 4.31 4.89
N PRO A 87 6.44 4.33 3.97
CA PRO A 87 5.19 5.04 4.18
C PRO A 87 4.50 4.56 5.47
N THR A 88 3.70 5.43 6.08
CA THR A 88 2.96 5.11 7.31
C THR A 88 2.11 3.85 7.14
N ASN A 89 2.02 3.01 8.18
CA ASN A 89 1.30 1.73 8.18
C ASN A 89 1.88 0.64 7.26
N TYR A 90 3.13 0.75 6.83
CA TYR A 90 3.84 -0.37 6.21
C TYR A 90 4.93 -0.91 7.13
N SER A 91 5.09 -2.22 7.16
CA SER A 91 6.21 -2.90 7.82
C SER A 91 6.83 -3.91 6.86
N ILE A 92 8.10 -4.26 7.10
CA ILE A 92 8.78 -5.32 6.37
C ILE A 92 8.97 -6.51 7.32
N THR A 93 8.62 -7.71 6.87
CA THR A 93 8.94 -8.94 7.61
C THR A 93 10.46 -9.12 7.63
N PRO A 94 11.11 -9.13 8.81
CA PRO A 94 12.56 -9.27 8.88
C PRO A 94 12.99 -10.63 8.34
N ALA A 95 13.99 -10.65 7.47
CA ALA A 95 14.66 -11.85 7.02
C ALA A 95 16.10 -11.50 6.66
N ALA A 96 17.03 -12.41 6.96
CA ALA A 96 18.44 -12.21 6.66
C ALA A 96 18.67 -12.18 5.14
N VAL A 97 19.46 -11.22 4.68
CA VAL A 97 19.89 -11.08 3.30
C VAL A 97 21.39 -11.28 3.27
N ALA A 98 21.86 -12.31 2.58
CA ALA A 98 23.29 -12.57 2.49
C ALA A 98 24.00 -11.49 1.67
N ALA A 99 25.23 -11.14 2.04
CA ALA A 99 26.01 -10.13 1.32
C ALA A 99 26.32 -10.55 -0.13
N ASN A 100 26.92 -9.63 -0.88
CA ASN A 100 27.48 -9.87 -2.22
C ASN A 100 26.47 -10.26 -3.31
N ALA A 101 25.45 -9.43 -3.52
CA ALA A 101 24.49 -9.56 -4.61
C ALA A 101 23.48 -10.71 -4.44
N THR A 102 23.38 -11.29 -3.25
CA THR A 102 22.32 -12.27 -2.98
C THR A 102 20.99 -11.55 -3.04
N LYS A 103 20.12 -12.04 -3.93
CA LYS A 103 18.73 -11.62 -4.02
C LYS A 103 17.91 -12.42 -3.02
N THR A 104 17.17 -11.73 -2.19
CA THR A 104 16.25 -12.34 -1.21
C THR A 104 14.88 -11.74 -1.42
N ASP A 105 13.87 -12.61 -1.52
CA ASP A 105 12.47 -12.19 -1.58
C ASP A 105 12.02 -11.80 -0.18
N CYS A 106 11.75 -10.52 -0.03
CA CYS A 106 11.27 -9.90 1.19
C CYS A 106 9.80 -9.52 1.02
N VAL A 107 9.08 -9.35 2.13
CA VAL A 107 7.66 -9.00 2.10
C VAL A 107 7.44 -7.68 2.81
N VAL A 108 6.77 -6.74 2.14
CA VAL A 108 6.19 -5.56 2.76
C VAL A 108 4.71 -5.83 3.06
N PHE A 109 4.25 -5.39 4.22
CA PHE A 109 2.95 -5.69 4.78
C PHE A 109 2.24 -4.43 5.25
N GLU A 110 0.96 -4.29 4.90
CA GLU A 110 0.04 -3.28 5.43
C GLU A 110 -0.96 -3.95 6.39
N PRO A 111 -0.92 -3.63 7.70
CA PRO A 111 -1.71 -4.31 8.71
C PRO A 111 -3.22 -4.00 8.65
N SER A 112 -3.63 -2.88 8.04
CA SER A 112 -5.03 -2.48 7.98
C SER A 112 -5.89 -3.26 6.98
N ASN A 113 -5.28 -4.08 6.11
CA ASN A 113 -6.03 -4.96 5.20
C ASN A 113 -5.34 -6.29 4.91
N ALA A 114 -4.31 -6.64 5.70
CA ALA A 114 -3.43 -7.78 5.42
C ALA A 114 -2.86 -7.80 3.99
N ALA A 115 -2.76 -6.63 3.34
CA ALA A 115 -2.23 -6.52 2.00
C ALA A 115 -0.71 -6.66 2.08
N SER A 116 -0.16 -7.64 1.36
CA SER A 116 1.27 -7.89 1.32
C SER A 116 1.77 -7.91 -0.12
N ALA A 117 2.96 -7.37 -0.35
CA ALA A 117 3.64 -7.45 -1.63
C ALA A 117 5.08 -7.90 -1.45
N ALA A 118 5.57 -8.74 -2.36
CA ALA A 118 6.95 -9.19 -2.37
C ALA A 118 7.84 -8.18 -3.09
N PHE A 119 9.03 -7.95 -2.56
CA PHE A 119 10.07 -7.14 -3.18
C PHE A 119 11.41 -7.86 -3.07
N THR A 120 12.33 -7.58 -3.99
CA THR A 120 13.67 -8.19 -3.95
C THR A 120 14.64 -7.27 -3.24
N ALA A 121 15.17 -7.71 -2.09
CA ALA A 121 16.34 -7.09 -1.48
C ALA A 121 17.61 -7.66 -2.09
N ILE A 122 18.64 -6.82 -2.23
CA ILE A 122 19.96 -7.23 -2.72
C ILE A 122 20.98 -6.94 -1.64
N GLY A 123 21.59 -7.99 -1.10
CA GLY A 123 22.52 -7.85 0.01
C GLY A 123 23.87 -7.28 -0.40
N ILE A 124 24.35 -6.32 0.39
CA ILE A 124 25.66 -5.68 0.22
C ILE A 124 26.15 -5.13 1.55
N ASN A 125 27.40 -5.46 1.91
CA ASN A 125 28.05 -5.05 3.16
C ASN A 125 28.83 -3.75 3.00
#